data_AF-A0A2H1EH87-F1
#
_entry.id   AF-A0A2H1EH87-F1
#
_cell.length_a   1.000
_cell.length_b   1.000
_cell.length_c   1.000
_cell.angle_alpha   90.00
_cell.angle_beta   90.00
_cell.angle_gamma   90.00
#
_symmetry.space_group_name_H-M   'P 1'
#
loop_
_entity.id
_entity.type
_entity.pdbx_description
1 polymer ?
#
loop_
_entity_poly.entity_id
_entity_poly.type
_entity_poly.pdbx_seq_one_letter_code
_entity_poly.pdbx_strand_id
1 'polypeptide(L)'
;MKLDSELRFRILEKVGVYSARFSIPEPKILLTTKEVLEMPKEITQGRRTSAYKYLGVSYIQDNVVFLNVRKIQDDKMLENTIVHELIHMRFPYLSHGRRFNKMVRRGLAGWTFKPYAKRR
;
A
#
# COMPACT_ATOMS: atom_id res chain seq x y z
N MET A 1 1.13 15.41 -5.44
CA MET A 1 1.53 16.20 -4.25
C MET A 1 3.04 16.42 -4.29
N LYS A 2 3.57 17.49 -3.67
CA LYS A 2 5.02 17.68 -3.55
C LYS A 2 5.53 16.85 -2.37
N LEU A 3 6.49 15.97 -2.60
CA LEU A 3 7.08 15.17 -1.54
C LEU A 3 8.08 16.01 -0.74
N ASP A 4 7.78 16.23 0.54
CA ASP A 4 8.66 16.83 1.54
C ASP A 4 8.69 15.94 2.81
N SER A 5 9.47 16.35 3.81
CA SER A 5 9.63 15.59 5.06
C SER A 5 8.31 15.42 5.82
N GLU A 6 7.47 16.46 5.81
CA GLU A 6 6.17 16.47 6.50
C GLU A 6 5.20 15.48 5.84
N LEU A 7 5.06 15.54 4.51
CA LEU A 7 4.23 14.59 3.78
C LEU A 7 4.75 13.16 3.93
N ARG A 8 6.07 12.95 3.91
CA ARG A 8 6.68 11.63 4.15
C ARG A 8 6.28 11.10 5.52
N PHE A 9 6.41 11.91 6.58
CA PHE A 9 6.03 11.51 7.93
C PHE A 9 4.54 11.13 8.01
N ARG A 10 3.66 11.98 7.48
CA ARG A 10 2.21 11.73 7.43
C ARG A 10 1.84 10.44 6.69
N ILE A 11 2.54 10.13 5.61
CA ILE A 11 2.32 8.87 4.87
C ILE A 11 2.70 7.67 5.73
N LEU A 12 3.88 7.70 6.37
CA LEU A 12 4.36 6.60 7.21
C LEU A 12 3.45 6.40 8.43
N GLU A 13 2.99 7.47 9.08
CA GLU A 13 2.03 7.40 10.18
C GLU A 13 0.72 6.72 9.73
N LYS A 14 0.13 7.15 8.61
CA LYS A 14 -1.07 6.51 8.05
C LYS A 14 -0.84 5.03 7.75
N VAL A 15 0.31 4.69 7.16
CA VAL A 15 0.66 3.28 6.87
C VAL A 15 0.75 2.46 8.15
N GLY A 16 1.39 2.97 9.21
CA GLY A 16 1.45 2.29 10.50
C GLY A 16 0.06 2.06 11.11
N VAL A 17 -0.78 3.09 11.13
CA VAL A 17 -2.17 3.01 11.62
C VAL A 17 -2.97 1.96 10.87
N TYR A 18 -2.94 1.97 9.53
CA TYR A 18 -3.69 0.99 8.74
C TYR A 18 -3.10 -0.41 8.81
N SER A 19 -1.77 -0.56 8.90
CA SER A 19 -1.12 -1.86 9.05
C SER A 19 -1.55 -2.53 10.35
N ALA A 20 -1.58 -1.77 11.46
CA ALA A 20 -2.10 -2.24 12.74
C ALA A 20 -3.59 -2.64 12.65
N ARG A 21 -4.44 -1.79 12.04
CA ARG A 21 -5.87 -2.10 11.84
C ARG A 21 -6.07 -3.34 10.98
N PHE A 22 -5.21 -3.59 10.00
CA PHE A 22 -5.33 -4.72 9.09
C PHE A 22 -4.66 -5.99 9.60
N SER A 23 -4.01 -5.93 10.77
CA SER A 23 -3.23 -7.02 11.33
C SER A 23 -2.20 -7.56 10.33
N ILE A 24 -1.46 -6.66 9.68
CA ILE A 24 -0.33 -6.97 8.80
C ILE A 24 0.95 -6.35 9.36
N PRO A 25 2.13 -6.92 9.08
CA PRO A 25 3.38 -6.22 9.33
C PRO A 25 3.42 -4.92 8.53
N GLU A 26 4.05 -3.89 9.09
CA GLU A 26 4.24 -2.62 8.37
C GLU A 26 5.15 -2.85 7.16
N PRO A 27 4.72 -2.51 5.93
CA PRO A 27 5.55 -2.69 4.75
C PRO A 27 6.59 -1.58 4.61
N LYS A 28 7.69 -1.88 3.93
CA LYS A 28 8.62 -0.84 3.48
C LYS A 28 7.93 0.02 2.43
N ILE A 29 7.89 1.33 2.65
CA ILE A 29 7.26 2.28 1.74
C ILE A 29 8.29 2.94 0.82
N LEU A 30 8.01 2.89 -0.49
CA LEU A 30 8.70 3.62 -1.53
C LEU A 30 7.75 4.73 -2.02
N LEU A 31 8.22 5.96 -2.14
CA LEU A 31 7.43 7.15 -2.47
C LEU A 31 7.78 7.70 -3.86
N THR A 32 8.90 7.25 -4.44
CA THR A 32 9.38 7.69 -5.74
C THR A 32 9.75 6.52 -6.65
N THR A 33 9.66 6.72 -7.96
CA THR A 33 10.15 5.74 -8.94
C THR A 33 11.65 5.53 -8.82
N LYS A 34 12.40 6.54 -8.35
CA LYS A 34 13.84 6.41 -8.06
C LYS A 34 14.08 5.37 -6.96
N GLU A 35 13.37 5.46 -5.84
CA GLU A 35 13.47 4.47 -4.76
C GLU A 35 13.10 3.05 -5.24
N VAL A 36 12.11 2.91 -6.14
CA VAL A 36 11.80 1.62 -6.78
C VAL A 36 12.99 1.09 -7.60
N LEU A 37 13.67 1.97 -8.35
CA LEU A 37 14.85 1.61 -9.14
C LEU A 37 16.12 1.41 -8.29
N GLU A 38 16.15 1.86 -7.05
CA GLU A 38 17.27 1.62 -6.13
C GLU A 38 17.13 0.30 -5.37
N MET A 39 15.91 -0.25 -5.28
CA MET A 39 15.69 -1.58 -4.71
C MET A 39 16.37 -2.67 -5.57
N PRO A 40 16.78 -3.80 -4.95
CA PRO A 40 17.12 -5.02 -5.66
C PRO A 40 16.08 -5.39 -6.73
N LYS A 41 16.53 -5.93 -7.86
CA LYS A 41 15.66 -6.21 -9.01
C LYS A 41 14.65 -7.29 -8.69
N GLU A 42 15.04 -8.24 -7.84
CA GLU A 42 14.28 -9.38 -7.37
C GLU A 42 13.05 -8.90 -6.58
N ILE A 43 13.24 -7.93 -5.68
CA ILE A 43 12.17 -7.37 -4.84
C ILE A 43 11.11 -6.63 -5.68
N THR A 44 11.54 -5.96 -6.74
CA THR A 44 10.65 -5.14 -7.58
C THR A 44 10.23 -5.83 -8.87
N GLN A 45 10.45 -7.14 -8.96
CA GLN A 45 10.22 -7.91 -10.18
C GLN A 45 8.77 -7.82 -10.66
N GLY A 46 8.58 -7.90 -11.99
CA GLY A 46 7.27 -7.85 -12.65
C GLY A 46 6.67 -6.44 -12.81
N ARG A 47 7.00 -5.48 -11.93
CA ARG A 47 6.44 -4.10 -12.00
C ARG A 47 7.47 -2.99 -11.94
N ARG A 48 8.76 -3.25 -11.71
CA ARG A 48 9.84 -2.25 -11.63
C ARG A 48 9.80 -1.19 -12.74
N THR A 49 9.77 -1.62 -14.00
CA THR A 49 9.83 -0.71 -15.16
C THR A 49 8.48 -0.09 -15.52
N SER A 50 7.37 -0.56 -14.94
CA SER A 50 6.02 -0.07 -15.22
C SER A 50 5.36 0.61 -14.02
N ALA A 51 6.02 0.67 -12.85
CA ALA A 51 5.50 1.25 -11.62
C ALA A 51 4.99 2.69 -11.81
N TYR A 52 5.66 3.47 -12.65
CA TYR A 52 5.27 4.85 -12.98
C TYR A 52 3.85 4.99 -13.59
N LYS A 53 3.29 3.91 -14.14
CA LYS A 53 1.94 3.90 -14.70
C LYS A 53 0.87 3.92 -13.60
N TYR A 54 1.17 3.42 -12.41
CA TYR A 54 0.21 3.20 -11.33
C TYR A 54 0.27 4.29 -10.25
N LEU A 55 -0.81 4.38 -9.46
CA LEU A 55 -0.88 5.18 -8.24
C LEU A 55 -0.16 4.51 -7.08
N GLY A 56 -0.20 3.18 -7.03
CA GLY A 56 0.55 2.35 -6.10
C GLY A 56 0.82 0.97 -6.68
N VAL A 57 1.77 0.26 -6.06
CA VAL A 57 2.11 -1.13 -6.38
C VAL A 57 2.48 -1.86 -5.09
N SER A 58 1.88 -3.03 -4.87
CA SER A 58 2.23 -3.93 -3.77
C SER A 58 3.14 -5.05 -4.25
N TYR A 59 4.38 -5.08 -3.74
CA TYR A 59 5.33 -6.18 -3.92
C TYR A 59 5.19 -7.13 -2.73
N ILE A 60 4.15 -7.97 -2.80
CA ILE A 60 3.60 -8.72 -1.66
C ILE A 60 4.65 -9.65 -1.03
N GLN A 61 5.45 -10.34 -1.84
CA GLN A 61 6.43 -11.33 -1.38
C GLN A 61 7.51 -10.73 -0.48
N ASP A 62 7.87 -9.47 -0.70
CA ASP A 62 8.97 -8.79 -0.02
C ASP A 62 8.50 -7.77 1.02
N ASN A 63 7.19 -7.70 1.29
CA ASN A 63 6.60 -6.72 2.19
C ASN A 63 6.94 -5.26 1.82
N VAL A 64 6.89 -4.92 0.53
CA VAL A 64 7.20 -3.58 0.01
C VAL A 64 6.00 -3.01 -0.73
N VAL A 65 5.70 -1.73 -0.48
CA VAL A 65 4.64 -0.99 -1.18
C VAL A 65 5.23 0.28 -1.78
N PHE A 66 4.96 0.50 -3.06
CA PHE A 66 5.23 1.76 -3.74
C PHE A 66 3.96 2.62 -3.79
N LEU A 67 4.08 3.89 -3.43
CA LEU A 67 3.05 4.92 -3.55
C LEU A 67 3.59 6.05 -4.44
N ASN A 68 2.95 6.27 -5.58
CA ASN A 68 3.39 7.27 -6.55
C ASN A 68 2.87 8.67 -6.18
N VAL A 69 3.51 9.30 -5.20
CA VAL A 69 3.09 10.62 -4.65
C VAL A 69 2.99 11.72 -5.72
N ARG A 70 3.75 11.60 -6.82
CA ARG A 70 3.67 12.52 -7.96
C ARG A 70 2.31 12.46 -8.67
N LYS A 71 1.67 11.29 -8.73
CA LYS A 71 0.36 11.09 -9.40
C LYS A 71 -0.84 11.26 -8.47
N ILE A 72 -0.61 11.29 -7.16
CA ILE A 72 -1.66 11.50 -6.16
C ILE A 72 -1.92 13.01 -6.05
N GLN A 73 -3.19 13.41 -6.17
CA GLN A 73 -3.57 14.82 -6.26
C GLN A 73 -3.91 15.42 -4.90
N ASP A 74 -4.55 14.64 -4.02
CA ASP A 74 -5.05 15.10 -2.72
C ASP A 74 -4.95 14.00 -1.64
N ASP A 75 -5.24 14.38 -0.39
CA ASP A 75 -5.16 13.51 0.78
C ASP A 75 -6.18 12.35 0.73
N LYS A 76 -7.34 12.56 0.10
CA LYS A 76 -8.36 11.51 -0.02
C LYS A 76 -7.89 10.41 -0.96
N MET A 77 -7.29 10.79 -2.08
CA MET A 77 -6.68 9.89 -3.05
C MET A 77 -5.47 9.18 -2.45
N LEU A 78 -4.67 9.90 -1.64
CA LEU A 78 -3.55 9.32 -0.90
C LEU A 78 -4.02 8.21 0.04
N GLU A 79 -4.99 8.51 0.89
CA GLU A 79 -5.53 7.57 1.87
C GLU A 79 -6.19 6.36 1.20
N ASN A 80 -6.98 6.58 0.15
CA ASN A 80 -7.54 5.50 -0.65
C ASN A 80 -6.46 4.61 -1.28
N THR A 81 -5.37 5.19 -1.78
CA THR A 81 -4.26 4.43 -2.37
C THR A 81 -3.52 3.61 -1.30
N ILE A 82 -3.24 4.19 -0.13
CA ILE A 82 -2.64 3.48 1.00
C ILE A 82 -3.52 2.29 1.39
N VAL A 83 -4.81 2.50 1.63
CA VAL A 83 -5.73 1.42 2.01
C VAL A 83 -5.82 0.36 0.91
N HIS A 84 -5.86 0.75 -0.36
CA HIS A 84 -5.89 -0.18 -1.49
C HIS A 84 -4.70 -1.14 -1.48
N GLU A 85 -3.48 -0.60 -1.41
CA GLU A 85 -2.26 -1.40 -1.43
C GLU A 85 -2.14 -2.27 -0.18
N LEU A 86 -2.45 -1.74 1.01
CA LEU A 86 -2.41 -2.52 2.25
C LEU A 86 -3.47 -3.64 2.30
N ILE A 87 -4.59 -3.49 1.59
CA ILE A 87 -5.58 -4.58 1.44
C ILE A 87 -5.03 -5.69 0.53
N HIS A 88 -4.22 -5.39 -0.49
CA HIS A 88 -3.47 -6.41 -1.25
C HIS A 88 -2.47 -7.14 -0.37
N MET A 89 -1.76 -6.41 0.51
CA MET A 89 -0.85 -7.02 1.50
C MET A 89 -1.59 -7.99 2.43
N ARG A 90 -2.80 -7.63 2.87
CA ARG A 90 -3.61 -8.49 3.75
C ARG A 90 -4.24 -9.67 3.02
N PHE A 91 -4.70 -9.47 1.80
CA PHE A 91 -5.46 -10.46 1.03
C PHE A 91 -4.88 -10.63 -0.38
N PRO A 92 -3.67 -11.21 -0.51
CA PRO A 92 -2.95 -11.29 -1.79
C PRO A 92 -3.66 -12.08 -2.89
N TYR A 93 -4.63 -12.91 -2.50
CA TYR A 93 -5.45 -13.71 -3.40
C TYR A 93 -6.71 -13.00 -3.90
N LEU A 94 -7.04 -11.81 -3.38
CA LEU A 94 -8.24 -11.07 -3.80
C LEU A 94 -7.95 -10.21 -5.02
N SER A 95 -8.58 -10.55 -6.15
CA SER A 95 -8.59 -9.70 -7.34
C SER A 95 -9.50 -8.47 -7.17
N HIS A 96 -9.25 -7.45 -8.00
CA HIS A 96 -10.02 -6.20 -8.08
C HIS A 96 -11.48 -6.39 -8.48
N GLY A 97 -12.31 -6.86 -7.55
CA GLY A 97 -13.74 -7.06 -7.74
C GLY A 97 -14.57 -6.58 -6.55
N ARG A 98 -15.86 -6.94 -6.54
CA ARG A 98 -16.82 -6.49 -5.52
C ARG A 98 -16.36 -6.77 -4.09
N ARG A 99 -15.72 -7.92 -3.85
CA ARG A 99 -15.19 -8.32 -2.53
C ARG A 99 -14.02 -7.44 -2.11
N PHE A 100 -13.05 -7.23 -3.00
CA PHE A 100 -11.92 -6.34 -2.75
C PHE A 100 -12.38 -4.90 -2.46
N ASN A 101 -13.27 -4.35 -3.30
CA ASN A 101 -13.82 -3.01 -3.11
C ASN A 101 -14.60 -2.87 -1.80
N LYS A 102 -15.25 -3.94 -1.34
CA LYS A 102 -15.90 -3.97 -0.02
C LYS A 102 -14.86 -3.89 1.10
N MET A 103 -13.72 -4.58 0.98
CA MET A 103 -12.65 -4.51 1.99
C MET A 103 -12.00 -3.13 2.03
N VAL A 104 -11.70 -2.51 0.89
CA VAL A 104 -11.16 -1.14 0.82
C VAL A 104 -12.11 -0.15 1.51
N ARG A 105 -13.42 -0.20 1.20
CA ARG A 105 -14.41 0.66 1.87
C ARG A 105 -14.48 0.44 3.37
N ARG A 106 -14.37 -0.80 3.84
CA ARG A 106 -14.31 -1.11 5.28
C ARG A 106 -13.06 -0.54 5.92
N GLY A 107 -11.91 -0.67 5.27
CA GLY A 107 -10.66 -0.09 5.74
C GLY A 107 -10.75 1.43 5.89
N LEU A 108 -11.28 2.12 4.87
CA LEU A 108 -11.53 3.57 4.92
C LEU A 108 -12.50 3.96 6.04
N ALA A 109 -13.52 3.14 6.30
CA ALA A 109 -14.46 3.34 7.40
C ALA A 109 -13.88 3.04 8.81
N GLY A 110 -12.58 2.71 8.91
CA GLY A 110 -11.92 2.46 10.20
C GLY A 110 -12.05 1.04 10.72
N TRP A 111 -12.51 0.09 9.90
CA TRP A 111 -12.68 -1.31 10.32
C TRP A 111 -11.32 -1.95 10.68
N THR A 112 -11.28 -2.69 11.78
CA THR A 112 -10.14 -3.52 12.20
C THR A 112 -10.34 -4.99 11.85
N PHE A 113 -9.36 -5.61 11.19
CA PHE A 113 -9.36 -7.04 10.91
C PHE A 113 -8.70 -7.79 12.07
N LYS A 114 -9.32 -8.87 12.53
CA LYS A 114 -8.68 -9.78 13.49
C LYS A 114 -7.41 -10.39 12.86
N PRO A 115 -6.37 -10.69 13.67
CA PRO A 115 -5.21 -11.45 13.21
C PRO A 115 -5.65 -12.74 12.51
N TYR A 116 -4.87 -13.18 11.53
CA TYR A 116 -5.18 -14.42 10.83
C TYR A 116 -5.09 -15.58 11.82
N ALA A 117 -6.23 -16.24 12.07
CA ALA A 117 -6.29 -17.48 12.81
C ALA A 117 -6.41 -18.62 11.80
N LYS A 118 -5.39 -19.46 11.70
CA LYS A 118 -5.49 -20.71 10.94
C LYS A 118 -6.63 -21.51 11.56
N ARG A 119 -7.67 -21.83 10.78
CA ARG A 119 -8.76 -22.70 11.25
C ARG A 119 -8.12 -24.04 11.65
N ARG A 120 -8.34 -24.45 12.90
CA ARG A 120 -7.96 -25.79 13.38
C ARG A 120 -8.89 -26.83 12.77
#